data_AF-A0AAV4TQK8-F1
#
_entry.id   AF-A0AAV4TQK8-F1
#
_cell.length_a   1.000
_cell.length_b   1.000
_cell.length_c   1.000
_cell.angle_alpha   90.00
_cell.angle_beta   90.00
_cell.angle_gamma   90.00
#
_symmetry.space_group_name_H-M   'P 1'
#
loop_
_entity.id
_entity.type
_entity.pdbx_description
1 polymer ?
#
loop_
_entity_poly.entity_id
_entity_poly.type
_entity_poly.pdbx_seq_one_letter_code
_entity_poly.pdbx_strand_id
1 'polypeptide(L)'
;MDCDISKSSLDVTAPGVADATRLAVRGHVDKYATRTINFLQLNINGIQRKVAELSDILHTNNIYVACLQETKLNHKLCFKIKGYTTIRKDRLTGTGGGLAFLVKTLEVKYIEVIPNFPPHSPTEAQAINILLPEHTITVINAYHPDTAPIDTLFLQDLVSTLLYSFRRPPFLWQQSA
;
A
#
# COMPACT_ATOMS: atom_id res chain seq x y z
N MET A 1 3.51 36.97 8.47
CA MET A 1 2.18 36.37 8.24
C MET A 1 2.19 35.06 8.98
N ASP A 2 1.94 35.16 10.29
CA ASP A 2 1.79 34.02 11.17
C ASP A 2 0.34 33.53 11.05
N CYS A 3 0.16 32.23 10.84
CA CYS A 3 -1.15 31.59 10.93
C CYS A 3 -1.12 30.56 12.04
N ASP A 4 -1.92 30.88 13.06
CA ASP A 4 -2.09 30.22 14.33
C ASP A 4 -2.44 28.73 14.25
N ILE A 5 -1.82 28.01 15.18
CA ILE A 5 -2.16 26.65 15.59
C ILE A 5 -3.29 26.75 16.62
N SER A 6 -4.49 26.28 16.29
CA SER A 6 -5.55 26.10 17.28
C SER A 6 -5.36 24.77 18.02
N LYS A 7 -4.84 24.85 19.25
CA LYS A 7 -5.02 23.84 20.28
C LYS A 7 -6.22 24.24 21.13
N SER A 8 -7.30 23.45 21.12
CA SER A 8 -8.34 23.55 22.15
C SER A 8 -8.16 22.42 23.16
N SER A 9 -7.74 22.79 24.36
CA SER A 9 -7.80 21.94 25.56
C SER A 9 -8.79 22.62 26.50
N LEU A 10 -9.84 21.88 26.91
CA LEU A 10 -10.72 22.29 27.99
C LEU A 10 -10.52 21.30 29.13
N ASP A 11 -9.85 21.78 30.15
CA ASP A 11 -9.62 21.10 31.41
C ASP A 11 -10.64 21.67 32.42
N VAL A 12 -11.56 20.83 32.89
CA VAL A 12 -12.47 21.17 33.98
C VAL A 12 -12.37 20.07 35.02
N THR A 13 -11.65 20.35 36.09
CA THR A 13 -11.55 19.49 37.27
C THR A 13 -12.69 19.80 38.24
N ALA A 14 -13.34 18.76 38.77
CA ALA A 14 -14.04 18.80 40.05
C ALA A 14 -13.54 17.60 40.90
N PRO A 15 -13.33 17.79 42.21
CA PRO A 15 -12.51 16.90 43.02
C PRO A 15 -13.32 15.79 43.71
N GLY A 16 -12.67 14.64 43.88
CA GLY A 16 -13.06 13.63 44.87
C GLY A 16 -13.46 12.29 44.27
N VAL A 17 -12.76 11.24 44.72
CA VAL A 17 -13.02 9.80 44.46
C VAL A 17 -12.46 9.25 43.13
N ALA A 18 -11.15 9.32 42.90
CA ALA A 18 -10.55 8.64 41.74
C ALA A 18 -9.07 8.23 41.93
N ASP A 19 -8.76 7.39 42.93
CA ASP A 19 -7.41 6.80 43.02
C ASP A 19 -7.39 5.26 43.03
N ALA A 20 -8.46 4.57 43.43
CA ALA A 20 -8.50 3.10 43.37
C ALA A 20 -8.92 2.55 41.99
N THR A 21 -9.64 3.33 41.17
CA THR A 21 -10.20 2.87 39.88
C THR A 21 -9.20 3.00 38.71
N ARG A 22 -8.16 3.83 38.84
CA ARG A 22 -7.21 4.12 37.75
C ARG A 22 -6.29 2.95 37.39
N LEU A 23 -6.02 2.05 38.33
CA LEU A 23 -5.14 0.88 38.11
C LEU A 23 -5.87 -0.30 37.43
N ALA A 24 -7.18 -0.44 37.63
CA ALA A 24 -7.96 -1.54 37.04
C ALA A 24 -8.40 -1.29 35.59
N VAL A 25 -8.55 -0.03 35.16
CA VAL A 25 -9.01 0.32 33.80
C VAL A 25 -7.94 0.08 32.73
N ARG A 26 -6.64 0.04 33.09
CA ARG A 26 -5.57 -0.30 32.14
C ARG A 26 -5.61 -1.75 31.65
N GLY A 27 -6.31 -2.65 32.34
CA GLY A 27 -6.36 -4.07 31.97
C GLY A 27 -7.46 -4.45 30.97
N HIS A 28 -8.38 -3.54 30.62
CA HIS A 28 -9.59 -3.89 29.85
C HIS A 28 -9.79 -3.12 28.53
N VAL A 29 -8.87 -2.21 28.17
CA VAL A 29 -9.03 -1.35 26.98
C VAL A 29 -8.26 -1.85 25.74
N ASP A 30 -7.33 -2.80 25.88
CA ASP A 30 -6.52 -3.27 24.73
C ASP A 30 -7.18 -4.37 23.89
N LYS A 31 -8.48 -4.65 24.07
CA LYS A 31 -9.17 -5.72 23.31
C LYS A 31 -9.34 -5.38 21.83
N TYR A 32 -9.20 -4.11 21.47
CA TYR A 32 -9.25 -3.60 20.10
C TYR A 32 -8.15 -2.57 19.84
N ALA A 33 -6.88 -2.97 20.02
CA ALA A 33 -5.79 -2.15 19.51
C ALA A 33 -6.01 -1.94 18.00
N THR A 34 -6.27 -0.70 17.59
CA THR A 34 -6.46 -0.34 16.19
C THR A 34 -5.15 -0.63 15.46
N ARG A 35 -5.16 -1.64 14.60
CA ARG A 35 -4.02 -1.92 13.72
C ARG A 35 -4.09 -1.01 12.51
N THR A 36 -3.23 0.00 12.48
CA THR A 36 -3.05 0.86 11.31
C THR A 36 -2.13 0.18 10.30
N ILE A 37 -2.50 0.23 9.03
CA ILE A 37 -1.69 -0.26 7.92
C ILE A 37 -1.20 0.95 7.14
N ASN A 38 0.11 1.19 7.15
CA ASN A 38 0.71 2.33 6.46
C ASN A 38 1.05 1.96 5.00
N PHE A 39 0.58 2.78 4.07
CA PHE A 39 0.89 2.69 2.65
C PHE A 39 1.84 3.80 2.24
N LEU A 40 2.77 3.49 1.33
CA LEU A 40 3.59 4.47 0.62
C LEU A 40 3.24 4.42 -0.87
N GLN A 41 2.99 5.58 -1.48
CA GLN A 41 2.92 5.69 -2.94
C GLN A 41 4.03 6.64 -3.39
N LEU A 42 4.89 6.18 -4.29
CA LEU A 42 6.05 6.95 -4.73
C LEU A 42 6.41 6.65 -6.18
N ASN A 43 6.37 7.69 -7.02
CA ASN A 43 7.09 7.66 -8.28
C ASN A 43 8.58 7.85 -7.96
N ILE A 44 9.37 6.79 -8.13
CA ILE A 44 10.77 6.79 -7.69
C ILE A 44 11.74 7.28 -8.77
N ASN A 45 11.28 7.40 -10.02
CA ASN A 45 12.08 7.84 -11.16
C ASN A 45 13.50 7.22 -11.17
N GLY A 46 13.56 5.89 -11.21
CA GLY A 46 14.78 5.10 -11.15
C GLY A 46 15.21 4.73 -9.73
N ILE A 47 15.17 3.44 -9.41
CA ILE A 47 15.43 2.94 -8.04
C ILE A 47 16.90 2.70 -7.70
N GLN A 48 17.77 2.46 -8.69
CA GLN A 48 19.12 1.90 -8.46
C GLN A 48 19.95 2.64 -7.40
N ARG A 49 19.89 3.97 -7.39
CA ARG A 49 20.69 4.81 -6.48
C ARG A 49 19.94 5.24 -5.22
N LYS A 50 18.70 4.76 -5.03
CA LYS A 50 17.77 5.20 -3.97
C LYS A 50 17.39 4.06 -3.01
N VAL A 51 17.99 2.87 -3.16
CA VAL A 51 17.61 1.69 -2.37
C VAL A 51 17.83 1.91 -0.86
N ALA A 52 18.93 2.55 -0.46
CA ALA A 52 19.24 2.82 0.94
C ALA A 52 18.22 3.79 1.56
N GLU A 53 18.01 4.95 0.93
CA GLU A 53 17.03 5.95 1.37
C GLU A 53 15.60 5.38 1.40
N LEU A 54 15.22 4.62 0.37
CA LEU A 54 13.93 3.94 0.34
C LEU A 54 13.80 2.94 1.50
N SER A 55 14.85 2.17 1.79
CA SER A 55 14.88 1.26 2.94
C SER A 55 14.66 2.03 4.25
N ASP A 56 15.32 3.16 4.44
CA ASP A 56 15.19 3.97 5.66
C ASP A 56 13.76 4.52 5.82
N ILE A 57 13.16 5.03 4.73
CA ILE A 57 11.77 5.50 4.71
C ILE A 57 10.81 4.38 5.08
N LEU A 58 10.96 3.20 4.47
CA LEU A 58 10.08 2.05 4.70
C LEU A 58 10.09 1.61 6.16
N HIS A 59 11.26 1.50 6.77
CA HIS A 59 11.39 1.03 8.15
C HIS A 59 11.01 2.12 9.16
N THR A 60 11.46 3.36 8.97
CA THR A 60 11.18 4.47 9.91
C THR A 60 9.69 4.77 10.02
N ASN A 61 8.95 4.67 8.90
CA ASN A 61 7.51 4.95 8.85
C ASN A 61 6.65 3.68 9.02
N ASN A 62 7.27 2.52 9.28
CA ASN A 62 6.59 1.24 9.39
C ASN A 62 5.64 0.96 8.20
N ILE A 63 6.14 1.11 6.97
CA ILE A 63 5.35 0.94 5.76
C ILE A 63 5.05 -0.55 5.55
N TYR A 64 3.78 -0.92 5.38
CA TYR A 64 3.37 -2.30 5.13
C TYR A 64 3.42 -2.64 3.64
N VAL A 65 2.96 -1.70 2.82
CA VAL A 65 2.94 -1.84 1.36
C VAL A 65 3.37 -0.53 0.71
N ALA A 66 4.39 -0.59 -0.15
CA ALA A 66 4.78 0.53 -0.99
C ALA A 66 4.46 0.26 -2.46
N CYS A 67 3.81 1.22 -3.12
CA CYS A 67 3.48 1.26 -4.53
C CYS A 67 4.50 2.16 -5.24
N LEU A 68 5.42 1.55 -5.99
CA LEU A 68 6.47 2.26 -6.71
C LEU A 68 6.13 2.37 -8.20
N GLN A 69 6.27 3.57 -8.76
CA GLN A 69 6.17 3.84 -10.19
C GLN A 69 7.52 4.31 -10.75
N GLU A 70 7.71 4.16 -12.06
CA GLU A 70 8.95 4.56 -12.76
C GLU A 70 10.19 3.92 -12.11
N THR A 71 10.14 2.62 -11.86
CA THR A 71 11.28 1.90 -11.24
C THR A 71 12.50 1.88 -12.15
N LYS A 72 12.29 1.95 -13.47
CA LYS A 72 13.32 1.89 -14.54
C LYS A 72 14.22 0.67 -14.40
N LEU A 73 13.65 -0.42 -13.90
CA LEU A 73 14.31 -1.72 -13.84
C LEU A 73 14.15 -2.45 -15.17
N ASN A 74 15.14 -3.28 -15.48
CA ASN A 74 15.05 -4.28 -16.53
C ASN A 74 15.35 -5.66 -15.93
N HIS A 75 15.17 -6.71 -16.74
CA HIS A 75 15.37 -8.10 -16.31
C HIS A 75 16.77 -8.41 -15.76
N LYS A 76 17.79 -7.58 -16.05
CA LYS A 76 19.17 -7.77 -15.56
C LYS A 76 19.42 -7.11 -14.21
N LEU A 77 18.58 -6.12 -13.86
CA LEU A 77 18.75 -5.31 -12.66
C LEU A 77 17.84 -5.83 -11.56
N CYS A 78 18.45 -6.19 -10.43
CA CYS A 78 17.74 -6.64 -9.24
C CYS A 78 18.09 -5.73 -8.07
N PHE A 79 17.11 -5.52 -7.19
CA PHE A 79 17.32 -4.90 -5.89
C PHE A 79 16.56 -5.73 -4.85
N LYS A 80 16.97 -5.62 -3.59
CA LYS A 80 16.30 -6.23 -2.46
C LYS A 80 16.31 -5.24 -1.29
N ILE A 81 15.21 -5.19 -0.56
CA ILE A 81 15.12 -4.47 0.71
C ILE A 81 14.78 -5.51 1.77
N LYS A 82 15.59 -5.58 2.83
CA LYS A 82 15.42 -6.56 3.90
C LYS A 82 14.03 -6.40 4.53
N GLY A 83 13.33 -7.50 4.78
CA GLY A 83 11.99 -7.49 5.37
C GLY A 83 10.85 -7.21 4.38
N TYR A 84 11.16 -6.97 3.11
CA TYR A 84 10.16 -6.74 2.07
C TYR A 84 10.31 -7.73 0.91
N THR A 85 9.16 -8.24 0.46
CA THR A 85 9.02 -8.98 -0.78
C THR A 85 8.76 -8.00 -1.91
N THR A 86 9.48 -8.17 -3.03
CA THR A 86 9.36 -7.30 -4.20
C THR A 86 8.56 -8.01 -5.29
N ILE A 87 7.47 -7.40 -5.72
CA ILE A 87 6.63 -7.86 -6.85
C ILE A 87 6.81 -6.86 -7.97
N ARG A 88 7.25 -7.29 -9.15
CA ARG A 88 7.63 -6.40 -10.25
C ARG A 88 6.76 -6.60 -11.47
N LYS A 89 6.45 -5.48 -12.11
CA LYS A 89 6.01 -5.43 -13.50
C LYS A 89 7.02 -4.59 -14.27
N ASP A 90 8.04 -5.24 -14.80
CA ASP A 90 9.05 -4.59 -15.63
C ASP A 90 8.49 -4.27 -17.02
N ARG A 91 8.98 -3.19 -17.61
CA ARG A 91 8.72 -2.90 -19.01
C ARG A 91 9.72 -3.67 -19.88
N LEU A 92 9.22 -4.37 -20.89
CA LEU A 92 10.07 -5.14 -21.82
C LEU A 92 10.82 -4.24 -22.82
N THR A 93 10.27 -3.06 -23.11
CA THR A 93 10.79 -2.13 -24.13
C THR A 93 10.70 -0.67 -23.65
N GLY A 94 11.64 0.18 -24.11
CA GLY A 94 11.70 1.60 -23.75
C GLY A 94 12.70 1.91 -22.62
N THR A 95 12.91 3.21 -22.36
CA THR A 95 13.90 3.74 -21.39
C THR A 95 13.30 4.14 -20.04
N GLY A 96 12.00 3.90 -19.83
CA GLY A 96 11.25 4.33 -18.65
C GLY A 96 10.12 3.37 -18.28
N GLY A 97 9.34 3.74 -17.27
CA GLY A 97 8.23 2.95 -16.75
C GLY A 97 8.66 1.89 -15.74
N GLY A 98 7.83 0.86 -15.61
CA GLY A 98 8.00 -0.21 -14.65
C GLY A 98 7.37 0.10 -13.29
N LEU A 99 6.72 -0.91 -12.74
CA LEU A 99 6.03 -0.85 -11.45
C LEU A 99 6.63 -1.86 -10.49
N ALA A 100 6.56 -1.55 -9.20
CA ALA A 100 6.83 -2.53 -8.16
C ALA A 100 5.94 -2.33 -6.94
N PHE A 101 5.61 -3.45 -6.29
CA PHE A 101 5.16 -3.44 -4.90
C PHE A 101 6.32 -3.87 -4.02
N LEU A 102 6.47 -3.21 -2.88
CA LEU A 102 7.24 -3.73 -1.75
C LEU A 102 6.26 -4.07 -0.64
N VAL A 103 6.16 -5.35 -0.31
CA VAL A 103 5.21 -5.88 0.67
C VAL A 103 5.97 -6.46 1.86
N LYS A 104 5.67 -6.00 3.07
CA LYS A 104 6.37 -6.41 4.30
C LYS A 104 6.15 -7.91 4.57
N THR A 105 7.19 -8.72 4.37
CA THR A 105 7.10 -10.17 4.09
C THR A 105 6.39 -10.98 5.17
N LEU A 106 6.61 -10.67 6.45
CA LEU A 106 6.10 -11.48 7.57
C LEU A 106 4.78 -10.95 8.13
N GLU A 107 4.40 -9.73 7.76
CA GLU A 107 3.26 -9.03 8.37
C GLU A 107 2.07 -8.91 7.40
N VAL A 108 2.32 -9.01 6.09
CA VAL A 108 1.29 -8.84 5.06
C VAL A 108 1.16 -10.12 4.25
N LYS A 109 -0.03 -10.74 4.33
CA LYS A 109 -0.44 -11.78 3.38
C LYS A 109 -1.08 -11.11 2.17
N TYR A 110 -0.71 -11.54 0.98
CA TYR A 110 -1.27 -10.98 -0.26
C TYR A 110 -1.43 -12.04 -1.35
N ILE A 111 -2.25 -11.73 -2.34
CA ILE A 111 -2.42 -12.48 -3.58
C ILE A 111 -2.19 -11.51 -4.75
N GLU A 112 -1.36 -11.89 -5.72
CA GLU A 112 -1.21 -11.13 -6.96
C GLU A 112 -2.48 -11.24 -7.80
N VAL A 113 -2.99 -10.11 -8.25
CA VAL A 113 -4.14 -10.05 -9.15
C VAL A 113 -3.59 -9.87 -10.56
N ILE A 114 -4.10 -10.65 -11.51
CA ILE A 114 -3.78 -10.53 -12.93
C ILE A 114 -4.91 -9.72 -13.57
N PRO A 115 -4.78 -8.39 -13.67
CA PRO A 115 -5.78 -7.56 -14.34
C PRO A 115 -5.71 -7.78 -15.84
N ASN A 116 -6.88 -7.83 -16.48
CA ASN A 116 -7.00 -7.88 -17.93
C ASN A 116 -6.98 -6.47 -18.51
N PHE A 117 -5.83 -5.80 -18.44
CA PHE A 117 -5.67 -4.47 -19.03
C PHE A 117 -5.41 -4.56 -20.54
N PRO A 118 -5.79 -3.54 -21.33
CA PRO A 118 -5.63 -3.57 -22.77
C PRO A 118 -4.15 -3.78 -23.16
N PRO A 119 -3.84 -4.72 -24.07
CA PRO A 119 -2.50 -4.84 -24.62
C PRO A 119 -2.15 -3.52 -25.29
N HIS A 120 -1.00 -2.95 -24.96
CA HIS A 120 -0.51 -1.64 -25.45
C HIS A 120 -1.17 -0.40 -24.83
N SER A 121 -1.92 -0.52 -23.72
CA SER A 121 -2.32 0.68 -22.97
C SER A 121 -1.07 1.50 -22.56
N PRO A 122 -1.08 2.83 -22.74
CA PRO A 122 -0.02 3.68 -22.22
C PRO A 122 0.04 3.66 -20.69
N THR A 123 -1.08 3.32 -20.04
CA THR A 123 -1.16 3.18 -18.59
C THR A 123 -0.65 1.82 -18.15
N GLU A 124 0.38 1.83 -17.32
CA GLU A 124 0.87 0.63 -16.66
C GLU A 124 0.11 0.46 -15.35
N ALA A 125 -0.39 -0.75 -15.08
CA ALA A 125 -0.93 -1.06 -13.76
C ALA A 125 -0.64 -2.50 -13.32
N GLN A 126 -0.53 -2.69 -12.01
CA GLN A 126 -0.43 -3.98 -11.32
C GLN A 126 -1.33 -3.95 -10.10
N ALA A 127 -1.83 -5.12 -9.68
CA ALA A 127 -2.78 -5.19 -8.57
C ALA A 127 -2.44 -6.33 -7.62
N ILE A 128 -2.72 -6.13 -6.33
CA ILE A 128 -2.65 -7.16 -5.29
C ILE A 128 -3.88 -7.08 -4.40
N ASN A 129 -4.27 -8.22 -3.83
CA ASN A 129 -5.22 -8.30 -2.74
C ASN A 129 -4.46 -8.52 -1.44
N ILE A 130 -4.57 -7.58 -0.49
CA ILE A 130 -4.05 -7.71 0.87
C ILE A 130 -5.11 -8.40 1.72
N LEU A 131 -4.72 -9.50 2.37
CA LEU A 131 -5.61 -10.32 3.17
C LEU A 131 -5.52 -9.90 4.64
N LEU A 132 -6.60 -9.33 5.16
CA LEU A 132 -6.80 -9.05 6.59
C LEU A 132 -7.73 -10.10 7.19
N PRO A 133 -7.77 -10.25 8.53
CA PRO A 133 -8.59 -11.28 9.17
C PRO A 133 -10.07 -11.27 8.76
N GLU A 134 -10.65 -10.08 8.58
CA GLU A 134 -12.09 -9.91 8.31
C GLU A 134 -12.38 -9.27 6.95
N HIS A 135 -11.35 -8.73 6.29
CA HIS A 135 -11.50 -7.94 5.07
C HIS A 135 -10.37 -8.20 4.09
N THR A 136 -10.62 -7.93 2.82
CA THR A 136 -9.59 -7.90 1.78
C THR A 136 -9.49 -6.47 1.26
N ILE A 137 -8.28 -5.97 1.10
CA ILE A 137 -8.02 -4.67 0.47
C ILE A 137 -7.39 -4.93 -0.90
N THR A 138 -8.07 -4.54 -1.98
CA THR A 138 -7.49 -4.53 -3.32
C THR A 138 -6.71 -3.24 -3.52
N VAL A 139 -5.44 -3.38 -3.88
CA VAL A 139 -4.53 -2.25 -4.16
C VAL A 139 -4.10 -2.32 -5.60
N ILE A 140 -4.33 -1.24 -6.34
CA ILE A 140 -3.89 -1.09 -7.73
C ILE A 140 -2.81 -0.01 -7.76
N ASN A 141 -1.60 -0.39 -8.15
CA ASN A 141 -0.51 0.53 -8.45
C ASN A 141 -0.58 0.83 -9.94
N ALA A 142 -0.83 2.09 -10.29
CA ALA A 142 -0.97 2.54 -11.66
C ALA A 142 -0.02 3.72 -11.95
N TYR A 143 0.47 3.76 -13.18
CA TYR A 143 1.25 4.85 -13.72
C TYR A 143 0.75 5.19 -15.13
N HIS A 144 0.44 6.45 -15.35
CA HIS A 144 0.05 6.98 -16.64
C HIS A 144 1.08 8.03 -17.08
N PRO A 145 1.65 7.93 -18.29
CA PRO A 145 2.61 8.92 -18.78
C PRO A 145 1.91 10.23 -19.16
N ASP A 146 2.53 11.36 -18.84
CA ASP A 146 1.97 12.72 -19.02
C ASP A 146 1.58 13.06 -20.47
N THR A 147 2.16 12.38 -21.45
CA THR A 147 1.99 12.68 -22.88
C THR A 147 0.92 11.84 -23.56
N ALA A 148 0.31 10.88 -22.87
CA ALA A 148 -0.68 9.99 -23.46
C ALA A 148 -2.12 10.44 -23.13
N PRO A 149 -3.09 10.20 -24.03
CA PRO A 149 -4.49 10.32 -23.67
C PRO A 149 -4.88 9.21 -22.69
N ILE A 150 -5.77 9.52 -21.76
CA ILE A 150 -6.39 8.50 -20.91
C ILE A 150 -7.34 7.67 -21.76
N ASP A 151 -7.07 6.37 -21.82
CA ASP A 151 -7.93 5.40 -22.47
C ASP A 151 -9.14 5.06 -21.57
N THR A 152 -10.34 5.30 -22.06
CA THR A 152 -11.57 5.00 -21.32
C THR A 152 -11.78 3.50 -21.12
N LEU A 153 -11.25 2.65 -22.01
CA LEU A 153 -11.27 1.20 -21.83
C LEU A 153 -10.42 0.79 -20.62
N PHE A 154 -9.24 1.41 -20.46
CA PHE A 154 -8.41 1.18 -19.28
C PHE A 154 -9.16 1.53 -17.98
N LEU A 155 -9.90 2.65 -17.95
CA LEU A 155 -10.70 3.02 -16.78
C LEU A 155 -11.81 2.01 -16.49
N GLN A 156 -12.48 1.49 -17.52
CA GLN A 156 -13.50 0.45 -17.38
C GLN A 156 -12.91 -0.85 -16.83
N ASP A 157 -11.73 -1.26 -17.32
CA ASP A 157 -11.04 -2.46 -16.84
C ASP A 157 -10.54 -2.29 -15.40
N LEU A 158 -10.11 -1.09 -15.02
CA LEU A 158 -9.72 -0.77 -13.64
C LEU A 158 -10.92 -0.88 -12.69
N VAL A 159 -12.06 -0.30 -13.05
CA VAL A 159 -13.32 -0.44 -12.28
C VAL A 159 -13.76 -1.90 -12.22
N SER A 160 -13.68 -2.63 -13.35
CA SER A 160 -14.03 -4.04 -13.41
C SER A 160 -13.14 -4.91 -12.51
N THR A 161 -11.84 -4.61 -12.45
CA THR A 161 -10.88 -5.28 -11.56
C THR A 161 -11.23 -5.07 -10.09
N LEU A 162 -11.61 -3.85 -9.71
CA LEU A 162 -12.06 -3.53 -8.35
C LEU A 162 -13.37 -4.26 -8.01
N LEU A 163 -14.35 -4.23 -8.92
CA LEU A 163 -15.64 -4.89 -8.71
C LEU A 163 -15.52 -6.42 -8.64
N TYR A 164 -14.67 -7.01 -9.48
CA TYR A 164 -14.41 -8.45 -9.44
C TYR A 164 -13.78 -8.87 -8.11
N SER A 165 -12.82 -8.10 -7.62
CA SER A 165 -12.13 -8.38 -6.36
C SER A 165 -13.06 -8.21 -5.16
N PHE A 166 -13.95 -7.22 -5.20
CA PHE A 166 -14.97 -7.01 -4.16
C PHE A 166 -16.00 -8.15 -4.08
N ARG A 167 -16.40 -8.74 -5.21
CA ARG A 167 -17.45 -9.77 -5.27
C ARG A 167 -16.99 -11.16 -4.81
N ARG A 168 -15.70 -11.39 -4.55
CA ARG A 168 -15.18 -12.67 -4.05
C ARG A 168 -14.95 -12.61 -2.54
N PRO A 169 -15.75 -13.32 -1.72
CA PRO A 169 -15.54 -13.32 -0.28
C PRO A 169 -14.14 -13.87 0.09
N PRO A 170 -13.53 -13.39 1.19
CA PRO A 170 -12.18 -13.78 1.63
C PRO A 170 -11.99 -15.31 1.78
N PHE A 171 -13.07 -16.03 2.05
CA PHE A 171 -13.06 -17.47 2.35
C PHE A 171 -12.81 -18.40 1.15
N LEU A 172 -12.99 -17.92 -0.09
CA LEU A 172 -12.86 -18.78 -1.28
C LEU A 172 -11.41 -19.00 -1.75
N TRP A 173 -10.43 -18.35 -1.10
CA TRP A 173 -9.01 -18.49 -1.46
C TRP A 173 -8.29 -19.66 -0.76
N GLN A 174 -8.97 -20.39 0.13
CA GLN A 174 -8.39 -21.57 0.82
C GLN A 174 -8.65 -22.92 0.14
N GLN A 175 -9.37 -22.97 -0.99
CA GLN A 175 -9.76 -24.25 -1.65
C GLN A 175 -9.09 -24.48 -3.01
N SER A 176 -7.95 -23.85 -3.27
CA SER A 176 -7.18 -24.11 -4.50
C SER A 176 -5.70 -24.15 -4.19
N ALA A 177 -5.28 -25.27 -3.58
CA ALA A 177 -3.91 -25.76 -3.52
C ALA A 177 -3.93 -27.26 -3.82
#